data_AF-A0A8J5V9L1-F1
#
_entry.id   AF-A0A8J5V9L1-F1
#
_cell.length_a   1.000
_cell.length_b   1.000
_cell.length_c   1.000
_cell.angle_alpha   90.00
_cell.angle_beta   90.00
_cell.angle_gamma   90.00
#
_symmetry.space_group_name_H-M   'P 1'
#
loop_
_entity.id
_entity.type
_entity.pdbx_description
1 polymer ?
#
loop_
_entity_poly.entity_id
_entity_poly.type
_entity_poly.pdbx_seq_one_letter_code
_entity_poly.pdbx_strand_id
1 'polypeptide(L)'
;MASSSCASTLAWSAASSVPPSRPPARWVPYLVIVAQGKVKKYRQIILTDDIAEVGKKGDTLKVRAGFSRNFLLPKGNAQLLTPEVLKEMQLEQERI
;
A
#
# COMPACT_ATOMS: atom_id res chain seq x y z
N MET A 1 -44.41 -32.29 -23.32
CA MET A 1 -44.20 -31.44 -24.52
C MET A 1 -43.80 -30.05 -24.04
N ALA A 2 -42.93 -29.39 -24.81
CA ALA A 2 -42.23 -28.11 -24.62
C ALA A 2 -43.00 -27.02 -23.82
N SER A 3 -42.36 -26.07 -23.13
CA SER A 3 -41.25 -25.25 -23.58
C SER A 3 -40.60 -24.45 -22.45
N SER A 4 -39.31 -24.20 -22.63
CA SER A 4 -38.45 -23.27 -21.89
C SER A 4 -38.90 -21.81 -22.06
N SER A 5 -38.73 -20.98 -21.03
CA SER A 5 -38.57 -19.53 -21.22
C SER A 5 -37.62 -18.97 -20.17
N CYS A 6 -36.56 -18.38 -20.71
CA CYS A 6 -35.39 -17.87 -20.03
C CYS A 6 -35.52 -16.34 -19.88
N ALA A 7 -34.72 -15.79 -18.96
CA ALA A 7 -34.23 -14.40 -18.97
C ALA A 7 -35.18 -13.28 -18.49
N SER A 8 -35.23 -13.10 -17.17
CA SER A 8 -35.48 -11.80 -16.55
C SER A 8 -34.16 -11.01 -16.47
N THR A 9 -33.73 -10.37 -17.56
CA THR A 9 -32.73 -9.31 -17.47
C THR A 9 -33.40 -8.06 -16.95
N LEU A 10 -33.16 -7.71 -15.69
CA LEU A 10 -33.55 -6.41 -15.15
C LEU A 10 -32.76 -5.32 -15.89
N ALA A 11 -33.43 -4.64 -16.81
CA ALA A 11 -32.97 -3.40 -17.40
C ALA A 11 -33.06 -2.31 -16.32
N TRP A 12 -31.91 -1.78 -15.88
CA TRP A 12 -31.90 -0.57 -15.06
C TRP A 12 -32.17 0.60 -16.00
N SER A 13 -33.44 1.04 -16.02
CA SER A 13 -33.87 2.23 -16.76
C SER A 13 -33.12 3.47 -16.27
N ALA A 14 -32.61 4.22 -17.25
CA ALA A 14 -31.99 5.52 -17.10
C ALA A 14 -32.97 6.55 -16.52
N ALA A 15 -32.47 7.39 -15.60
CA ALA A 15 -33.12 8.64 -15.21
C ALA A 15 -32.11 9.80 -15.34
N SER A 16 -32.35 10.61 -16.38
CA SER A 16 -32.16 12.08 -16.44
C SER A 16 -30.90 12.69 -15.79
N SER A 17 -29.87 12.87 -16.63
CA SER A 17 -29.12 14.12 -16.84
C SER A 17 -29.31 15.29 -15.86
N VAL A 18 -28.52 15.35 -14.79
CA VAL A 18 -27.84 16.59 -14.33
C VAL A 18 -26.48 16.20 -13.73
N PRO A 19 -25.36 16.30 -14.47
CA PRO A 19 -24.05 16.17 -13.85
C PRO A 19 -23.74 17.42 -13.00
N PRO A 20 -23.15 17.28 -11.79
CA PRO A 20 -22.78 18.43 -10.98
C PRO A 20 -21.76 19.31 -11.73
N SER A 21 -21.96 20.62 -11.67
CA SER A 21 -21.12 21.65 -12.25
C SER A 21 -19.67 21.51 -11.76
N ARG A 22 -18.85 20.81 -12.56
CA ARG A 22 -17.42 20.70 -12.34
C ARG A 22 -16.81 22.10 -12.50
N PRO A 23 -16.17 22.70 -11.47
CA PRO A 23 -15.49 23.98 -11.66
C PRO A 23 -14.41 23.84 -12.73
N PRO A 24 -14.16 24.89 -13.55
CA PRO A 24 -13.17 24.82 -14.61
C PRO A 24 -11.80 24.49 -14.01
N ALA A 25 -11.19 23.44 -14.55
CA ALA A 25 -9.88 22.98 -14.16
C ALA A 25 -8.86 24.11 -14.37
N ARG A 26 -8.37 24.69 -13.27
CA ARG A 26 -7.19 25.56 -13.29
C ARG A 26 -6.01 24.76 -13.87
N TRP A 27 -5.33 25.39 -14.82
CA TRP A 27 -4.13 24.89 -15.48
C TRP A 27 -3.05 24.52 -14.47
N VAL A 28 -2.98 23.24 -14.12
CA VAL A 28 -1.72 22.63 -13.67
C VAL A 28 -1.15 21.90 -14.90
N PRO A 29 0.05 22.27 -15.39
CA PRO A 29 0.69 21.49 -16.44
C PRO A 29 0.91 20.09 -15.85
N TYR A 30 0.18 19.11 -16.37
CA TYR A 30 0.43 17.72 -16.02
C TYR A 30 1.82 17.43 -16.58
N LEU A 31 2.82 17.36 -15.70
CA LEU A 31 4.16 16.97 -16.08
C LEU A 31 4.06 15.55 -16.67
N VAL A 32 4.03 15.46 -18.00
CA VAL A 32 3.98 14.17 -18.70
C VAL A 32 5.32 13.52 -18.44
N ILE A 33 5.32 12.47 -17.63
CA ILE A 33 6.51 11.69 -17.36
C ILE A 33 6.82 10.89 -18.63
N VAL A 34 7.78 11.37 -19.43
CA VAL A 34 8.08 10.85 -20.79
C VAL A 34 8.68 9.44 -20.77
N ALA A 35 9.40 9.07 -19.70
CA ALA A 35 9.86 7.69 -19.45
C ALA A 35 10.34 7.55 -17.99
N GLN A 36 9.98 6.45 -17.32
CA GLN A 36 10.53 6.10 -16.00
C GLN A 36 11.37 4.83 -16.13
N GLY A 37 12.67 4.93 -15.85
CA GLY A 37 13.52 3.76 -15.71
C GLY A 37 13.09 2.90 -14.51
N LYS A 38 13.31 1.58 -14.60
CA LYS A 38 13.01 0.65 -13.48
C LYS A 38 13.98 0.90 -12.33
N VAL A 39 13.56 1.66 -11.31
CA VAL A 39 14.36 1.91 -10.11
C VAL A 39 13.99 0.94 -8.98
N LYS A 40 15.04 0.35 -8.42
CA LYS A 40 15.03 -0.54 -7.27
C LYS A 40 14.84 0.25 -5.96
N LYS A 41 13.62 0.27 -5.40
CA LYS A 41 13.29 1.02 -4.17
C LYS A 41 13.54 0.19 -2.89
N TYR A 42 14.03 0.85 -1.84
CA TYR A 42 14.35 0.24 -0.55
C TYR A 42 13.68 0.99 0.61
N ARG A 43 13.51 0.31 1.74
CA ARG A 43 13.00 0.84 3.01
C ARG A 43 13.82 0.29 4.17
N GLN A 44 14.00 1.11 5.20
CA GLN A 44 14.59 0.69 6.47
C GLN A 44 13.47 0.31 7.43
N ILE A 45 13.63 -0.82 8.12
CA ILE A 45 12.65 -1.39 9.03
C ILE A 45 13.35 -2.00 10.24
N ILE A 46 12.60 -2.20 11.31
CA ILE A 46 12.96 -3.04 12.46
C ILE A 46 12.08 -4.28 12.44
N LEU A 47 12.65 -5.45 12.69
CA LEU A 47 11.88 -6.68 12.84
C LEU A 47 11.28 -6.77 14.25
N THR A 48 9.98 -7.01 14.32
CA THR A 48 9.26 -7.20 15.60
C THR A 48 9.26 -8.68 16.01
N ASP A 49 9.35 -9.58 15.04
CA ASP A 49 9.36 -11.02 15.23
C ASP A 49 10.59 -11.65 14.55
N ASP A 50 10.97 -12.84 15.02
CA ASP A 50 12.01 -13.64 14.39
C ASP A 50 11.45 -14.29 13.11
N ILE A 51 12.15 -14.10 11.99
CA ILE A 51 11.74 -14.66 10.70
C ILE A 51 12.93 -15.44 10.15
N ALA A 52 12.71 -16.74 9.95
CA ALA A 52 13.67 -17.60 9.26
C ALA A 52 14.11 -16.95 7.93
N GLU A 53 15.42 -16.93 7.69
CA GLU A 53 16.09 -16.33 6.51
C GLU A 53 16.24 -14.80 6.50
N VAL A 54 15.48 -14.04 7.30
CA VAL A 54 15.57 -12.56 7.28
C VAL A 54 16.44 -12.03 8.42
N GLY A 55 16.18 -12.45 9.66
CA GLY A 55 16.85 -11.93 10.84
C GLY A 55 16.06 -12.17 12.12
N LYS A 56 16.65 -11.78 13.25
CA LYS A 56 16.07 -11.93 14.58
C LYS A 56 15.19 -10.73 14.94
N LYS A 57 14.34 -10.93 15.94
CA LYS A 57 13.58 -9.84 16.57
C LYS A 57 14.52 -8.74 17.06
N GLY A 58 14.21 -7.49 16.70
CA GLY A 58 14.98 -6.29 17.04
C GLY A 58 16.00 -5.87 15.97
N ASP A 59 16.23 -6.67 14.94
CA ASP A 59 17.21 -6.33 13.91
C ASP A 59 16.72 -5.19 13.00
N THR A 60 17.63 -4.24 12.73
CA THR A 60 17.38 -3.14 11.80
C THR A 60 17.92 -3.47 10.40
N LEU A 61 17.05 -3.55 9.40
CA LEU A 61 17.41 -4.03 8.06
C LEU A 61 16.94 -3.10 6.92
N LYS A 62 17.71 -3.07 5.82
CA LYS A 62 17.36 -2.38 4.57
C LYS A 62 16.78 -3.36 3.56
N VAL A 63 15.45 -3.40 3.45
CA VAL A 63 14.72 -4.32 2.56
C VAL A 63 14.14 -3.62 1.33
N ARG A 64 13.67 -4.40 0.37
CA ARG A 64 12.89 -3.90 -0.77
C ARG A 64 11.58 -3.27 -0.30
N ALA A 65 11.20 -2.16 -0.93
CA ALA A 65 9.95 -1.47 -0.59
C ALA A 65 8.71 -2.38 -0.76
N GLY A 66 8.71 -3.26 -1.76
CA GLY A 66 7.62 -4.22 -1.96
C GLY A 66 7.54 -5.29 -0.86
N PHE A 67 8.67 -5.76 -0.35
CA PHE A 67 8.70 -6.78 0.71
C PHE A 67 8.17 -6.23 2.03
N SER A 68 8.62 -5.02 2.41
CA SER A 68 8.09 -4.32 3.58
C SER A 68 6.58 -4.06 3.44
N ARG A 69 6.12 -3.49 2.33
CA ARG A 69 4.70 -3.11 2.14
C ARG A 69 3.75 -4.30 2.02
N ASN A 70 4.14 -5.35 1.32
CA ASN A 70 3.22 -6.43 0.96
C ASN A 70 3.27 -7.61 1.94
N PHE A 71 4.39 -7.82 2.63
CA PHE A 71 4.60 -9.00 3.47
C PHE A 71 4.79 -8.64 4.94
N LEU A 72 5.74 -7.76 5.27
CA LEU A 72 6.10 -7.54 6.68
C LEU A 72 5.10 -6.67 7.42
N LEU A 73 4.72 -5.51 6.86
CA LEU A 73 3.79 -4.58 7.53
C LEU A 73 2.39 -5.17 7.73
N PRO A 74 1.77 -5.83 6.72
CA PRO A 74 0.42 -6.39 6.90
C PRO A 74 0.39 -7.56 7.88
N LYS A 75 1.51 -8.27 8.06
CA LYS A 75 1.63 -9.38 9.02
C LYS A 75 1.98 -8.93 10.44
N GLY A 76 2.45 -7.70 10.61
CA GLY A 76 2.90 -7.18 11.91
C GLY A 76 4.34 -7.54 12.28
N ASN A 77 5.06 -8.28 11.43
CA ASN A 77 6.40 -8.78 11.75
C ASN A 77 7.50 -7.71 11.67
N ALA A 78 7.18 -6.48 11.23
CA ALA A 78 8.15 -5.39 11.18
C ALA A 78 7.48 -4.02 11.35
N GLN A 79 8.27 -3.06 11.82
CA GLN A 79 7.92 -1.64 11.91
C GLN A 79 8.83 -0.80 11.03
N LEU A 80 8.34 0.36 10.58
CA LEU A 80 9.17 1.31 9.83
C LEU A 80 10.23 1.92 10.75
N LEU A 81 11.45 2.01 10.25
CA LEU A 81 12.54 2.66 10.96
C LEU A 81 12.39 4.18 10.84
N THR A 82 11.72 4.80 11.80
CA THR A 82 11.69 6.26 11.99
C THR A 82 12.66 6.65 13.10
N PRO A 83 13.15 7.90 13.13
CA PRO A 83 14.03 8.36 14.21
C PRO A 83 13.38 8.32 15.59
N GLU A 84 12.04 8.34 15.66
CA GLU A 84 11.28 8.21 16.91
C GLU A 84 11.35 6.77 17.42
N VAL A 85 11.00 5.79 16.59
CA VAL A 85 11.05 4.36 16.94
C VAL A 85 12.47 3.92 17.29
N LEU A 86 13.48 4.48 16.61
CA LEU A 86 14.89 4.26 16.96
C LEU A 86 15.23 4.68 18.39
N LYS A 87 14.72 5.83 18.84
CA LYS A 87 14.94 6.32 20.21
C LYS A 87 14.19 5.48 21.23
N GLU A 88 12.94 5.11 20.93
CA GLU A 88 12.15 4.22 21.78
C GLU A 88 12.87 2.90 22.03
N MET A 89 13.40 2.29 20.97
CA MET A 89 14.19 1.06 21.06
C MET A 89 15.47 1.25 21.89
N GLN A 90 16.20 2.36 21.73
CA GLN A 90 17.39 2.65 22.54
C GLN A 90 17.03 2.79 24.01
N LEU A 91 15.96 3.51 24.33
CA LEU A 91 15.47 3.68 25.70
C LEU A 91 15.02 2.35 26.31
N GLU A 92 14.40 1.47 25.53
CA GLU A 92 14.03 0.12 25.98
C GLU A 92 15.26 -0.74 26.26
N GLN A 93 16.30 -0.64 25.43
CA GLN A 93 17.56 -1.35 25.64
C GLN A 93 18.32 -0.85 26.86
N GLU A 94 18.33 0.45 27.12
CA GLU A 94 18.97 1.06 28.29
C GLU A 94 18.28 0.72 29.62
N ARG A 95 16.98 0.41 29.58
CA ARG A 95 16.18 0.05 30.76
C ARG A 95 16.41 -1.38 31.25
N ILE A 96 16.97 -2.25 30.41
CA ILE A 96 17.23 -3.68 30.69
C ILE A 96 18.62 -3.83 31.29
#